data_AF-A0A2V8YLZ2-F1
#
_entry.id   AF-A0A2V8YLZ2-F1
#
_cell.length_a   1.000
_cell.length_b   1.000
_cell.length_c   1.000
_cell.angle_alpha   90.00
_cell.angle_beta   90.00
_cell.angle_gamma   90.00
#
_symmetry.space_group_name_H-M   'P 1'
#
loop_
_entity.id
_entity.type
_entity.pdbx_description
1 polymer ?
#
loop_
_entity_poly.entity_id
_entity_poly.type
_entity_poly.pdbx_seq_one_letter_code
_entity_poly.pdbx_strand_id
1 'polypeptide(L)'
;MRQVLHIFKKDVRHLWFEIAVAMTVVAAFTFTGARRALWLVDPATNRIAAWTLVMILLPLAWWTLIARVIHDEVLPGDSQFWITRPYSWRSLVGAKALFILAFISLPMLLADGVIVRAYGFPLEGELSGLLWSQVLLAIVFVLPIAALSALTTGFVQLIFAILTPCVIALGVAIVAPELVLGGFLGGSDWVKTYYVFLLISVAASGILVWQYSMRRTAAARSLAVAAGILAVLGMTLIPWSAAFRIQSWLSKRRVDQSLVRVDFDSGSRWLTRAVIEGDDRVRVELPVNITGLPAGMIAKPEGFSVHLQAPDGAMWQADQLPLRIASKMGHKFSLEATVDGAFYRRVKDEPLKVRGSLYMTLLGNRRTVRVPFGDRFVHVPRVGVCSASGGANRQSYFLICSSAFRFPPVLVSYRFIESAKEAVQDVWSSSEPRRAISYSPFPAELGISPVSQDFTFSTVPLPLSEAMVDTVEPLAHIRRNLEIDNLRLGDFEVRPAPVSP
;
A
#
# COMPACT_ATOMS: atom_id res chain seq x y z
N MET A 1 -24.13 -10.59 -31.79
CA MET A 1 -22.77 -11.19 -31.87
C MET A 1 -22.07 -10.96 -33.21
N ARG A 2 -22.69 -11.25 -34.38
CA ARG A 2 -22.03 -11.03 -35.69
C ARG A 2 -21.50 -9.60 -35.89
N GLN A 3 -22.26 -8.58 -35.50
CA GLN A 3 -21.83 -7.18 -35.60
C GLN A 3 -20.63 -6.84 -34.71
N VAL A 4 -20.61 -7.34 -33.47
CA VAL A 4 -19.49 -7.19 -32.52
C VAL A 4 -18.19 -7.72 -33.11
N LEU A 5 -18.24 -8.95 -33.65
CA LEU A 5 -17.07 -9.60 -34.25
C LEU A 5 -16.57 -8.87 -35.51
N HIS A 6 -17.49 -8.29 -36.30
CA HIS A 6 -17.11 -7.51 -37.47
C HIS A 6 -16.38 -6.21 -37.08
N ILE A 7 -16.88 -5.49 -36.07
CA ILE A 7 -16.22 -4.28 -35.54
C ILE A 7 -14.86 -4.66 -34.95
N PHE A 8 -14.80 -5.71 -34.13
CA PHE A 8 -13.55 -6.21 -33.56
C PHE A 8 -12.52 -6.55 -34.64
N LYS A 9 -12.89 -7.30 -35.69
CA LYS A 9 -11.97 -7.68 -36.77
C LYS A 9 -11.46 -6.47 -37.56
N LYS A 10 -12.31 -5.45 -37.74
CA LYS A 10 -11.94 -4.16 -38.35
C LYS A 10 -10.89 -3.46 -37.47
N ASP A 11 -11.15 -3.33 -36.17
CA ASP A 11 -10.25 -2.68 -35.22
C ASP A 11 -8.89 -3.40 -35.14
N VAL A 12 -8.88 -4.75 -35.08
CA VAL A 12 -7.65 -5.56 -35.09
C VAL A 12 -6.80 -5.31 -36.33
N ARG A 13 -7.44 -5.26 -37.51
CA ARG A 13 -6.72 -5.03 -38.77
C ARG A 13 -6.17 -3.60 -38.85
N HIS A 14 -6.88 -2.63 -38.29
CA HIS A 14 -6.45 -1.23 -38.34
C HIS A 14 -5.30 -0.97 -37.36
N LEU A 15 -5.39 -1.50 -36.14
CA LEU A 15 -4.46 -1.22 -35.03
C LEU A 15 -3.39 -2.32 -34.86
N TRP A 16 -3.08 -3.08 -35.91
CA TRP A 16 -2.20 -4.26 -35.79
C TRP A 16 -0.78 -3.90 -35.34
N PHE A 17 -0.27 -2.73 -35.75
CA PHE A 17 1.04 -2.24 -35.33
C PHE A 17 1.05 -1.92 -33.83
N GLU A 18 0.05 -1.19 -33.34
CA GLU A 18 -0.08 -0.85 -31.93
C GLU A 18 -0.28 -2.11 -31.07
N ILE A 19 -1.06 -3.08 -31.56
CA ILE A 19 -1.19 -4.41 -30.93
C ILE A 19 0.18 -5.09 -30.85
N ALA A 20 0.94 -5.12 -31.95
CA ALA A 20 2.26 -5.75 -31.97
C ALA A 20 3.22 -5.10 -30.96
N VAL A 21 3.20 -3.77 -30.84
CA VAL A 21 3.98 -3.03 -29.83
C VAL A 21 3.55 -3.42 -28.42
N ALA A 22 2.24 -3.39 -28.12
CA ALA A 22 1.73 -3.76 -26.80
C ALA A 22 2.11 -5.21 -26.42
N MET A 23 1.95 -6.16 -27.36
CA MET A 23 2.36 -7.55 -27.16
C MET A 23 3.86 -7.71 -26.95
N THR A 24 4.68 -6.92 -27.66
CA THR A 24 6.14 -6.92 -27.48
C THR A 24 6.53 -6.41 -26.09
N VAL A 25 5.89 -5.36 -25.61
CA VAL A 25 6.13 -4.82 -24.26
C VAL A 25 5.69 -5.83 -23.19
N VAL A 26 4.55 -6.50 -23.36
CA VAL A 26 4.09 -7.57 -22.45
C VAL A 26 5.04 -8.77 -22.48
N ALA A 27 5.56 -9.15 -23.65
CA ALA A 27 6.57 -10.20 -23.75
C ALA A 27 7.88 -9.81 -23.06
N ALA A 28 8.34 -8.57 -23.22
CA ALA A 28 9.51 -8.04 -22.51
C ALA A 28 9.28 -8.01 -20.99
N PHE A 29 8.08 -7.62 -20.54
CA PHE A 29 7.68 -7.67 -19.14
C PHE A 29 7.72 -9.09 -18.58
N THR A 30 7.11 -10.04 -19.29
CA THR A 30 7.11 -11.47 -18.91
C THR A 30 8.54 -12.00 -18.83
N PHE A 31 9.37 -11.70 -19.83
CA PHE A 31 10.76 -12.17 -19.89
C PHE A 31 11.62 -11.59 -18.77
N THR A 32 11.54 -10.27 -18.54
CA THR A 32 12.32 -9.60 -17.49
C THR A 32 11.83 -10.00 -16.09
N GLY A 33 10.52 -10.14 -15.89
CA GLY A 33 9.90 -10.57 -14.65
C GLY A 33 10.23 -12.01 -14.29
N ALA A 34 10.08 -12.94 -15.24
CA ALA A 34 10.44 -14.35 -15.05
C ALA A 34 11.95 -14.53 -14.84
N ARG A 35 12.79 -13.77 -15.56
CA ARG A 35 14.23 -13.79 -15.34
C ARG A 35 14.61 -13.29 -13.95
N ARG A 36 13.96 -12.25 -13.42
CA ARG A 36 14.24 -11.77 -12.04
C ARG A 36 14.14 -12.87 -10.98
N ALA A 37 13.33 -13.92 -11.21
CA ALA A 37 13.30 -15.10 -10.35
C ALA A 37 14.62 -15.89 -10.35
N LEU A 38 15.30 -15.96 -11.50
CA LEU A 38 16.59 -16.64 -11.66
C LEU A 38 17.77 -15.81 -11.10
N TRP A 39 17.65 -14.49 -11.06
CA TRP A 39 18.74 -13.57 -10.65
C TRP A 39 18.73 -13.21 -9.16
N LEU A 40 17.99 -13.96 -8.33
CA LEU A 40 18.04 -13.85 -6.88
C LEU A 40 19.44 -14.11 -6.28
N VAL A 41 20.37 -14.63 -7.10
CA VAL A 41 21.70 -15.10 -6.70
C VAL A 41 22.82 -14.09 -7.01
N ASP A 42 22.64 -13.14 -7.94
CA ASP A 42 23.74 -12.25 -8.39
C ASP A 42 23.35 -10.75 -8.44
N PRO A 43 23.60 -9.97 -7.36
CA PRO A 43 23.32 -8.53 -7.31
C PRO A 43 24.21 -7.69 -8.25
N ALA A 44 25.28 -8.27 -8.82
CA ALA A 44 26.20 -7.59 -9.73
C ALA A 44 25.58 -7.29 -11.12
N THR A 45 24.53 -8.03 -11.52
CA THR A 45 23.87 -7.82 -12.82
C THR A 45 22.75 -6.79 -12.70
N ASN A 46 23.12 -5.51 -12.64
CA ASN A 46 22.19 -4.39 -12.47
C ASN A 46 21.33 -4.15 -13.73
N ARG A 47 20.30 -4.98 -13.93
CA ARG A 47 19.24 -4.77 -14.95
C ARG A 47 18.00 -4.08 -14.40
N ILE A 48 18.12 -3.37 -13.28
CA ILE A 48 17.03 -2.61 -12.66
C ILE A 48 16.46 -1.60 -13.68
N ALA A 49 17.33 -0.95 -14.46
CA ALA A 49 16.93 0.01 -15.50
C ALA A 49 16.02 -0.59 -16.59
N ALA A 50 16.28 -1.84 -17.02
CA ALA A 50 15.44 -2.50 -18.03
C ALA A 50 14.06 -2.83 -17.45
N TRP A 51 14.01 -3.30 -16.19
CA TRP A 51 12.75 -3.59 -15.51
C TRP A 51 11.92 -2.33 -15.26
N THR A 52 12.54 -1.25 -14.77
CA THR A 52 11.84 0.02 -14.54
C THR A 52 11.34 0.62 -15.84
N LEU A 53 12.12 0.53 -16.93
CA LEU A 53 11.69 0.99 -18.25
C LEU A 53 10.46 0.22 -18.75
N VAL A 54 10.46 -1.12 -18.65
CA VAL A 54 9.30 -1.92 -19.06
C VAL A 54 8.06 -1.63 -18.21
N MET A 55 8.25 -1.43 -16.90
CA MET A 55 7.16 -1.03 -15.99
C MET A 55 6.48 0.28 -16.35
N ILE A 56 7.22 1.22 -16.97
CA ILE A 56 6.69 2.49 -17.45
C ILE A 56 6.07 2.35 -18.84
N LEU A 57 6.73 1.61 -19.75
CA LEU A 57 6.24 1.42 -21.12
C LEU A 57 4.93 0.65 -21.20
N LEU A 58 4.70 -0.28 -20.28
CA LEU A 58 3.55 -1.16 -20.27
C LEU A 58 2.20 -0.41 -20.10
N PRO A 59 1.99 0.41 -19.06
CA PRO A 59 0.77 1.22 -18.95
C PRO A 59 0.65 2.23 -20.11
N LEU A 60 1.76 2.80 -20.59
CA LEU A 60 1.73 3.72 -21.74
C LEU A 60 1.24 3.03 -23.02
N ALA A 61 1.75 1.84 -23.33
CA ALA A 61 1.34 1.05 -24.48
C ALA A 61 -0.14 0.64 -24.40
N TRP A 62 -0.65 0.33 -23.20
CA TRP A 62 -2.07 0.05 -23.03
C TRP A 62 -2.93 1.29 -23.20
N TRP A 63 -2.52 2.40 -22.58
CA TRP A 63 -3.27 3.64 -22.65
C TRP A 63 -3.36 4.16 -24.08
N THR A 64 -2.28 4.07 -24.85
CA THR A 64 -2.30 4.42 -26.28
C THR A 64 -3.22 3.50 -27.06
N LEU A 65 -3.15 2.18 -26.83
CA LEU A 65 -3.99 1.20 -27.52
C LEU A 65 -5.49 1.38 -27.19
N ILE A 66 -5.84 1.57 -25.92
CA ILE A 66 -7.22 1.84 -25.47
C ILE A 66 -7.73 3.15 -26.06
N ALA A 67 -6.91 4.21 -26.01
CA ALA A 67 -7.28 5.50 -26.55
C ALA A 67 -7.57 5.42 -28.05
N ARG A 68 -6.68 4.76 -28.81
CA ARG A 68 -6.81 4.61 -30.26
C ARG A 68 -8.06 3.81 -30.64
N VAL A 69 -8.30 2.67 -30.00
CA VAL A 69 -9.49 1.85 -30.34
C VAL A 69 -10.81 2.55 -30.02
N ILE A 70 -10.83 3.45 -29.02
CA ILE A 70 -12.02 4.26 -28.68
C ILE A 70 -12.11 5.49 -29.61
N HIS A 71 -11.01 6.16 -29.91
CA HIS A 71 -10.97 7.33 -30.79
C HIS A 71 -11.18 6.98 -32.26
N ASP A 72 -10.97 5.74 -32.71
CA ASP A 72 -11.36 5.31 -34.06
C ASP A 72 -12.87 5.48 -34.32
N GLU A 73 -13.66 5.56 -33.25
CA GLU A 73 -15.10 5.83 -33.25
C GLU A 73 -15.41 6.93 -32.24
N VAL A 74 -14.76 8.11 -32.39
CA VAL A 74 -14.86 9.25 -31.47
C VAL A 74 -16.32 9.57 -31.11
N LEU A 75 -16.75 9.36 -29.87
CA LEU A 75 -18.14 9.65 -29.46
C LEU A 75 -18.51 11.16 -29.43
N PRO A 76 -17.63 12.07 -28.95
CA PRO A 76 -17.89 13.51 -28.96
C PRO A 76 -17.43 14.21 -30.25
N GLY A 77 -18.18 15.22 -30.70
CA GLY A 77 -17.81 16.08 -31.83
C GLY A 77 -18.75 15.96 -33.04
N ASP A 78 -18.38 16.64 -34.13
CA ASP A 78 -19.29 16.89 -35.27
C ASP A 78 -19.11 15.89 -36.42
N SER A 79 -18.00 15.15 -36.44
CA SER A 79 -17.71 14.09 -37.41
C SER A 79 -18.33 12.75 -37.01
N GLN A 80 -19.66 12.69 -36.94
CA GLN A 80 -20.39 11.52 -36.44
C GLN A 80 -20.70 10.48 -37.53
N PHE A 81 -19.68 9.72 -37.93
CA PHE A 81 -19.78 8.75 -39.03
C PHE A 81 -20.77 7.59 -38.77
N TRP A 82 -21.19 7.35 -37.53
CA TRP A 82 -22.12 6.27 -37.15
C TRP A 82 -23.60 6.68 -37.14
N ILE A 83 -23.95 7.95 -37.39
CA ILE A 83 -25.37 8.35 -37.56
C ILE A 83 -25.99 7.66 -38.78
N THR A 84 -25.18 7.38 -39.81
CA THR A 84 -25.62 6.84 -41.10
C THR A 84 -25.58 5.31 -41.17
N ARG A 85 -25.11 4.61 -40.12
CA ARG A 85 -25.07 3.13 -40.07
C ARG A 85 -25.81 2.60 -38.84
N PRO A 86 -26.58 1.49 -38.96
CA PRO A 86 -27.37 0.94 -37.86
C PRO A 86 -26.50 0.13 -36.87
N TYR A 87 -25.58 0.81 -36.17
CA TYR A 87 -24.82 0.21 -35.08
C TYR A 87 -25.57 0.34 -33.76
N SER A 88 -25.85 -0.79 -33.10
CA SER A 88 -26.36 -0.75 -31.74
C SER A 88 -25.23 -0.34 -30.78
N TRP A 89 -25.51 0.54 -29.82
CA TRP A 89 -24.51 0.97 -28.82
C TRP A 89 -23.95 -0.22 -28.02
N ARG A 90 -24.77 -1.25 -27.76
CA ARG A 90 -24.35 -2.49 -27.10
C ARG A 90 -23.33 -3.26 -27.92
N SER A 91 -23.51 -3.31 -29.25
CA SER A 91 -22.53 -3.93 -30.15
C SER A 91 -21.20 -3.20 -30.14
N LEU A 92 -21.22 -1.85 -30.04
CA LEU A 92 -20.02 -1.02 -30.05
C LEU A 92 -19.24 -1.17 -28.73
N VAL A 93 -19.90 -1.00 -27.57
CA VAL A 93 -19.30 -1.27 -26.25
C VAL A 93 -18.77 -2.70 -26.18
N GLY A 94 -19.56 -3.68 -26.62
CA GLY A 94 -19.16 -5.08 -26.61
C GLY A 94 -17.91 -5.36 -27.45
N ALA A 95 -17.75 -4.69 -28.59
CA ALA A 95 -16.56 -4.83 -29.42
C ALA A 95 -15.31 -4.22 -28.77
N LYS A 96 -15.42 -3.03 -28.17
CA LYS A 96 -14.30 -2.40 -27.44
C LYS A 96 -13.91 -3.21 -26.20
N ALA A 97 -14.89 -3.71 -25.46
CA ALA A 97 -14.65 -4.60 -24.33
C ALA A 97 -13.93 -5.88 -24.76
N LEU A 98 -14.39 -6.52 -25.86
CA LEU A 98 -13.73 -7.72 -26.40
C LEU A 98 -12.28 -7.43 -26.84
N PHE A 99 -12.04 -6.27 -27.46
CA PHE A 99 -10.70 -5.84 -27.87
C PHE A 99 -9.76 -5.69 -26.67
N ILE A 100 -10.19 -4.97 -25.64
CA ILE A 100 -9.43 -4.77 -24.40
C ILE A 100 -9.16 -6.11 -23.71
N LEU A 101 -10.17 -6.98 -23.62
CA LEU A 101 -10.01 -8.32 -23.03
C LEU A 101 -8.99 -9.17 -23.80
N ALA A 102 -9.02 -9.13 -25.13
CA ALA A 102 -8.16 -9.95 -25.98
C ALA A 102 -6.69 -9.48 -26.01
N PHE A 103 -6.44 -8.17 -26.00
CA PHE A 103 -5.10 -7.61 -26.23
C PHE A 103 -4.45 -6.95 -25.01
N ILE A 104 -5.18 -6.81 -23.90
CA ILE A 104 -4.65 -6.22 -22.66
C ILE A 104 -4.81 -7.21 -21.50
N SER A 105 -6.05 -7.57 -21.15
CA SER A 105 -6.30 -8.42 -19.98
C SER A 105 -5.78 -9.85 -20.16
N LEU A 106 -6.06 -10.50 -21.30
CA LEU A 106 -5.62 -11.87 -21.54
C LEU A 106 -4.08 -12.00 -21.62
N PRO A 107 -3.35 -11.16 -22.39
CA PRO A 107 -1.88 -11.20 -22.38
C PRO A 107 -1.28 -10.96 -21.00
N MET A 108 -1.88 -10.07 -20.20
CA MET A 108 -1.43 -9.85 -18.83
C MET A 108 -1.72 -10.99 -17.88
N LEU A 109 -2.90 -11.61 -17.98
CA LEU A 109 -3.23 -12.80 -17.21
C LEU A 109 -2.20 -13.92 -17.48
N LEU A 110 -1.82 -14.11 -18.75
CA LEU A 110 -0.79 -15.07 -19.14
C LEU A 110 0.60 -14.66 -18.64
N ALA A 111 0.97 -13.39 -18.79
CA ALA A 111 2.24 -12.85 -18.29
C ALA A 111 2.38 -13.07 -16.77
N ASP A 112 1.34 -12.74 -16.01
CA ASP A 112 1.30 -12.90 -14.56
C ASP A 112 1.45 -14.38 -14.18
N GLY A 113 0.70 -15.26 -14.84
CA GLY A 113 0.81 -16.71 -14.62
C GLY A 113 2.21 -17.26 -14.91
N VAL A 114 2.85 -16.84 -16.00
CA VAL A 114 4.22 -17.25 -16.34
C VAL A 114 5.22 -16.75 -15.31
N ILE A 115 5.12 -15.48 -14.90
CA ILE A 115 6.01 -14.89 -13.89
C ILE A 115 5.85 -15.66 -12.57
N VAL A 116 4.63 -15.78 -12.05
CA VAL A 116 4.34 -16.48 -10.77
C VAL A 116 4.88 -17.91 -10.79
N ARG A 117 4.69 -18.62 -11.91
CA ARG A 117 5.21 -19.98 -12.09
C ARG A 117 6.74 -20.03 -12.12
N ALA A 118 7.40 -19.02 -12.67
CA ALA A 118 8.86 -18.90 -12.71
C ALA A 118 9.47 -18.68 -11.30
N TYR A 119 8.75 -18.02 -10.40
CA TYR A 119 9.13 -17.87 -8.99
C TYR A 119 8.85 -19.13 -8.14
N GLY A 120 8.28 -20.19 -8.73
CA GLY A 120 8.03 -21.47 -8.06
C GLY A 120 6.68 -21.56 -7.34
N PHE A 121 5.77 -20.60 -7.53
CA PHE A 121 4.43 -20.66 -6.95
C PHE A 121 3.49 -21.57 -7.76
N PRO A 122 2.63 -22.37 -7.11
CA PRO A 122 1.60 -23.15 -7.79
C PRO A 122 0.45 -22.25 -8.27
N LEU A 123 0.04 -22.41 -9.53
CA LEU A 123 -1.03 -21.58 -10.12
C LEU A 123 -2.42 -21.83 -9.50
N GLU A 124 -2.69 -23.08 -9.08
CA GLU A 124 -3.99 -23.45 -8.50
C GLU A 124 -4.23 -22.76 -7.15
N GLY A 125 -3.18 -22.61 -6.34
CA GLY A 125 -3.26 -21.91 -5.05
C GLY A 125 -3.40 -20.40 -5.18
N GLU A 126 -2.97 -19.83 -6.31
CA GLU A 126 -2.89 -18.38 -6.52
C GLU A 126 -3.93 -17.85 -7.51
N LEU A 127 -4.88 -18.69 -7.94
CA LEU A 127 -5.91 -18.30 -8.93
C LEU A 127 -6.75 -17.11 -8.45
N SER A 128 -7.08 -17.05 -7.16
CA SER A 128 -7.81 -15.90 -6.60
C SER A 128 -7.00 -14.62 -6.65
N GLY A 129 -5.67 -14.70 -6.43
CA GLY A 129 -4.77 -13.55 -6.55
C GLY A 129 -4.68 -13.07 -7.99
N LEU A 130 -4.52 -14.00 -8.92
CA LEU A 130 -4.47 -13.75 -10.36
C LEU A 130 -5.75 -13.10 -10.90
N LEU A 131 -6.93 -13.59 -10.53
CA LEU A 131 -8.19 -13.00 -10.97
C LEU A 131 -8.43 -11.62 -10.34
N TRP A 132 -8.09 -11.47 -9.06
CA TRP A 132 -8.23 -10.18 -8.39
C TRP A 132 -7.25 -9.13 -8.93
N SER A 133 -6.03 -9.52 -9.32
CA SER A 133 -5.08 -8.61 -9.98
C SER A 133 -5.66 -8.07 -11.28
N GLN A 134 -6.33 -8.91 -12.09
CA GLN A 134 -7.00 -8.44 -13.31
C GLN A 134 -8.14 -7.47 -13.02
N VAL A 135 -8.91 -7.69 -11.95
CA VAL A 135 -9.95 -6.74 -11.51
C VAL A 135 -9.33 -5.39 -11.12
N LEU A 136 -8.25 -5.39 -10.34
CA LEU A 136 -7.56 -4.17 -9.93
C LEU A 136 -6.94 -3.44 -11.14
N LEU A 137 -6.30 -4.17 -12.06
CA LEU A 137 -5.78 -3.60 -13.30
C LEU A 137 -6.89 -2.98 -14.16
N ALA A 138 -8.02 -3.67 -14.27
CA ALA A 138 -9.17 -3.17 -15.02
C ALA A 138 -9.74 -1.87 -14.40
N ILE A 139 -9.91 -1.84 -13.07
CA ILE A 139 -10.45 -0.68 -12.36
C ILE A 139 -9.50 0.52 -12.44
N VAL A 140 -8.19 0.31 -12.28
CA VAL A 140 -7.24 1.42 -12.11
C VAL A 140 -6.60 1.86 -13.42
N PHE A 141 -6.33 0.94 -14.35
CA PHE A 141 -5.61 1.28 -15.59
C PHE A 141 -6.51 1.31 -16.83
N VAL A 142 -7.52 0.44 -16.90
CA VAL A 142 -8.33 0.27 -18.11
C VAL A 142 -9.56 1.18 -18.11
N LEU A 143 -10.41 1.08 -17.09
CA LEU A 143 -11.67 1.82 -17.01
C LEU A 143 -11.47 3.35 -17.03
N PRO A 144 -10.52 3.95 -16.30
CA PRO A 144 -10.35 5.40 -16.28
C PRO A 144 -9.94 5.94 -17.64
N ILE A 145 -8.99 5.26 -18.31
CA ILE A 145 -8.58 5.65 -19.66
C ILE A 145 -9.71 5.44 -20.65
N ALA A 146 -10.42 4.31 -20.59
CA ALA A 146 -11.56 4.10 -21.48
C ALA A 146 -12.62 5.19 -21.32
N ALA A 147 -12.92 5.58 -20.08
CA ALA A 147 -13.85 6.67 -19.78
C ALA A 147 -13.32 8.03 -20.29
N LEU A 148 -12.06 8.37 -20.03
CA LEU A 148 -11.46 9.63 -20.50
C LEU A 148 -11.37 9.69 -22.04
N SER A 149 -11.01 8.59 -22.69
CA SER A 149 -11.01 8.49 -24.16
C SER A 149 -12.41 8.69 -24.73
N ALA A 150 -13.46 8.20 -24.07
CA ALA A 150 -14.84 8.45 -24.48
C ALA A 150 -15.31 9.91 -24.27
N LEU A 151 -14.63 10.69 -23.41
CA LEU A 151 -14.95 12.10 -23.15
C LEU A 151 -14.18 13.10 -24.04
N THR A 152 -13.17 12.63 -24.75
CA THR A 152 -12.22 13.43 -25.52
C THR A 152 -12.39 13.21 -27.01
N THR A 153 -12.18 14.27 -27.80
CA THR A 153 -12.34 14.19 -29.26
C THR A 153 -11.07 13.69 -29.97
N GLY A 154 -9.96 13.58 -29.25
CA GLY A 154 -8.68 13.13 -29.81
C GLY A 154 -7.55 13.07 -28.79
N PHE A 155 -6.38 12.64 -29.26
CA PHE A 155 -5.24 12.28 -28.41
C PHE A 155 -4.66 13.45 -27.63
N VAL A 156 -4.60 14.65 -28.21
CA VAL A 156 -4.08 15.86 -27.54
C VAL A 156 -4.95 16.21 -26.31
N GLN A 157 -6.27 16.20 -26.47
CA GLN A 157 -7.19 16.46 -25.35
C GLN A 157 -7.07 15.39 -24.26
N LEU A 158 -6.87 14.12 -24.65
CA LEU A 158 -6.64 13.04 -23.70
C LEU A 158 -5.36 13.24 -22.90
N ILE A 159 -4.26 13.63 -23.55
CA ILE A 159 -3.00 13.95 -22.85
C ILE A 159 -3.25 15.04 -21.82
N PHE A 160 -3.90 16.15 -22.18
CA PHE A 160 -4.21 17.21 -21.22
C PHE A 160 -5.12 16.74 -20.07
N ALA A 161 -6.11 15.89 -20.37
CA ALA A 161 -7.00 15.32 -19.36
C ALA A 161 -6.28 14.40 -18.36
N ILE A 162 -5.21 13.72 -18.78
CA ILE A 162 -4.38 12.87 -17.91
C ILE A 162 -3.33 13.72 -17.17
N LEU A 163 -2.67 14.64 -17.88
CA LEU A 163 -1.53 15.38 -17.34
C LEU A 163 -1.96 16.42 -16.29
N THR A 164 -3.12 17.07 -16.50
CA THR A 164 -3.59 18.13 -15.59
C THR A 164 -3.79 17.63 -14.16
N PRO A 165 -4.53 16.52 -13.90
CA PRO A 165 -4.61 15.94 -12.55
C PRO A 165 -3.25 15.54 -11.97
N CYS A 166 -2.35 14.99 -12.79
CA CYS A 166 -1.01 14.60 -12.33
C CYS A 166 -0.18 15.82 -11.88
N VAL A 167 -0.21 16.91 -12.64
CA VAL A 167 0.49 18.16 -12.29
C VAL A 167 -0.12 18.79 -11.04
N ILE A 168 -1.44 18.80 -10.91
CA ILE A 168 -2.12 19.28 -9.69
C ILE A 168 -1.69 18.43 -8.49
N ALA A 169 -1.74 17.10 -8.60
CA ALA A 169 -1.34 16.20 -7.54
C ALA A 169 0.13 16.40 -7.14
N LEU A 170 1.02 16.59 -8.12
CA LEU A 170 2.43 16.89 -7.87
C LEU A 170 2.61 18.24 -7.17
N GLY A 171 1.91 19.29 -7.61
CA GLY A 171 1.93 20.60 -6.97
C GLY A 171 1.45 20.54 -5.52
N VAL A 172 0.36 19.83 -5.25
CA VAL A 172 -0.15 19.60 -3.89
C VAL A 172 0.86 18.80 -3.06
N ALA A 173 1.53 17.79 -3.62
CA ALA A 173 2.54 17.00 -2.92
C ALA A 173 3.76 17.84 -2.51
N ILE A 174 4.13 18.86 -3.30
CA ILE A 174 5.22 19.79 -2.99
C ILE A 174 4.81 20.78 -1.91
N VAL A 175 3.60 21.35 -1.99
CA VAL A 175 3.13 22.41 -1.09
C VAL A 175 2.63 21.87 0.26
N ALA A 176 1.98 20.71 0.24
CA ALA A 176 1.37 20.07 1.40
C ALA A 176 1.70 18.57 1.40
N PRO A 177 2.97 18.20 1.67
CA PRO A 177 3.41 16.81 1.59
C PRO A 177 2.61 15.92 2.54
N GLU A 178 2.19 16.40 3.71
CA GLU A 178 1.35 15.63 4.64
C GLU A 178 -0.01 15.23 4.06
N LEU A 179 -0.59 16.06 3.18
CA LEU A 179 -1.88 15.76 2.54
C LEU A 179 -1.77 14.63 1.51
N VAL A 180 -0.59 14.44 0.92
CA VAL A 180 -0.34 13.44 -0.13
C VAL A 180 0.42 12.21 0.39
N LEU A 181 1.40 12.39 1.27
CA LEU A 181 2.27 11.35 1.83
C LEU A 181 1.83 10.89 3.23
N GLY A 182 1.20 11.75 4.03
CA GLY A 182 0.80 11.44 5.41
C GLY A 182 -0.35 10.43 5.52
N GLY A 183 -1.06 10.15 4.43
CA GLY A 183 -2.15 9.18 4.37
C GLY A 183 -1.77 7.73 4.07
N PHE A 184 -0.47 7.40 3.97
CA PHE A 184 0.03 6.10 3.50
C PHE A 184 0.90 5.33 4.52
N LEU A 185 0.85 5.68 5.80
CA LEU A 185 1.75 5.13 6.83
C LEU A 185 1.08 4.13 7.80
N GLY A 186 -0.15 3.70 7.53
CA GLY A 186 -0.95 2.84 8.41
C GLY A 186 -1.39 1.52 7.76
N GLY A 187 -1.48 0.45 8.56
CA GLY A 187 -1.95 -0.84 8.05
C GLY A 187 -3.42 -0.87 7.61
N SER A 188 -4.18 0.17 7.93
CA SER A 188 -5.59 0.38 7.55
C SER A 188 -5.80 1.22 6.28
N ASP A 189 -4.74 1.70 5.64
CA ASP A 189 -4.85 2.64 4.51
C ASP A 189 -5.51 2.01 3.27
N TRP A 190 -5.48 0.68 3.18
CA TRP A 190 -6.20 -0.07 2.16
C TRP A 190 -7.69 0.31 2.11
N VAL A 191 -8.32 0.69 3.23
CA VAL A 191 -9.73 1.12 3.23
C VAL A 191 -9.94 2.34 2.34
N LYS A 192 -9.06 3.35 2.46
CA LYS A 192 -9.13 4.57 1.64
C LYS A 192 -8.82 4.26 0.18
N THR A 193 -7.83 3.41 -0.07
CA THR A 193 -7.48 2.95 -1.42
C THR A 193 -8.66 2.24 -2.11
N TYR A 194 -9.31 1.30 -1.42
CA TYR A 194 -10.45 0.56 -1.97
C TYR A 194 -11.71 1.44 -2.12
N TYR A 195 -11.90 2.45 -1.26
CA TYR A 195 -12.94 3.47 -1.47
C TYR A 195 -12.73 4.20 -2.81
N VAL A 196 -11.50 4.62 -3.12
CA VAL A 196 -11.19 5.26 -4.40
C VAL A 196 -11.38 4.30 -5.57
N PHE A 197 -10.99 3.02 -5.44
CA PHE A 197 -11.22 2.02 -6.48
C PHE A 197 -12.71 1.81 -6.77
N LEU A 198 -13.54 1.73 -5.73
CA LEU A 198 -14.99 1.63 -5.88
C LEU A 198 -15.55 2.85 -6.63
N LEU A 199 -15.13 4.04 -6.22
CA LEU A 199 -15.57 5.29 -6.83
C LEU A 199 -15.16 5.37 -8.31
N ILE A 200 -13.91 5.02 -8.64
CA ILE A 200 -13.42 4.95 -10.02
C ILE A 200 -14.27 3.96 -10.83
N SER A 201 -14.51 2.76 -10.31
CA SER A 201 -15.29 1.72 -10.99
C SER A 201 -16.71 2.20 -11.31
N VAL A 202 -17.40 2.79 -10.34
CA VAL A 202 -18.77 3.32 -10.50
C VAL A 202 -18.79 4.50 -11.47
N ALA A 203 -17.91 5.48 -11.28
CA ALA A 203 -17.88 6.69 -12.10
C ALA A 203 -17.51 6.37 -13.56
N ALA A 204 -16.45 5.60 -13.80
CA ALA A 204 -16.02 5.23 -15.15
C ALA A 204 -17.09 4.40 -15.88
N SER A 205 -17.74 3.45 -15.19
CA SER A 205 -18.84 2.67 -15.77
C SER A 205 -20.03 3.56 -16.10
N GLY A 206 -20.41 4.47 -15.20
CA GLY A 206 -21.48 5.45 -15.43
C GLY A 206 -21.19 6.38 -16.62
N ILE A 207 -19.95 6.87 -16.73
CA ILE A 207 -19.49 7.69 -17.86
C ILE A 207 -19.62 6.92 -19.17
N LEU A 208 -19.10 5.69 -19.24
CA LEU A 208 -19.16 4.86 -20.44
C LEU A 208 -20.62 4.56 -20.83
N VAL A 209 -21.47 4.17 -19.87
CA VAL A 209 -22.88 3.90 -20.16
C VAL A 209 -23.58 5.16 -20.66
N TRP A 210 -23.43 6.32 -20.00
CA TRP A 210 -24.06 7.56 -20.45
C TRP A 210 -23.54 8.04 -21.81
N GLN A 211 -22.24 7.90 -22.07
CA GLN A 211 -21.66 8.28 -23.35
C GLN A 211 -22.19 7.42 -24.49
N TYR A 212 -22.18 6.10 -24.34
CA TYR A 212 -22.58 5.19 -25.41
C TYR A 212 -24.10 5.11 -25.60
N SER A 213 -24.89 5.25 -24.53
CA SER A 213 -26.36 5.11 -24.61
C SER A 213 -27.09 6.43 -24.85
N MET A 214 -26.70 7.50 -24.17
CA MET A 214 -27.46 8.76 -24.12
C MET A 214 -26.68 9.97 -24.68
N ARG A 215 -25.38 9.82 -24.96
CA ARG A 215 -24.48 10.87 -25.49
C ARG A 215 -24.49 12.17 -24.68
N ARG A 216 -24.76 12.10 -23.38
CA ARG A 216 -24.84 13.28 -22.49
C ARG A 216 -23.44 13.70 -22.01
N THR A 217 -22.67 14.34 -22.88
CA THR A 217 -21.27 14.69 -22.59
C THR A 217 -21.09 15.67 -21.45
N ALA A 218 -21.98 16.64 -21.29
CA ALA A 218 -21.94 17.55 -20.15
C ALA A 218 -22.13 16.81 -18.81
N ALA A 219 -23.14 15.93 -18.72
CA ALA A 219 -23.41 15.14 -17.52
C ALA A 219 -22.29 14.15 -17.18
N ALA A 220 -21.68 13.53 -18.20
CA ALA A 220 -20.56 12.63 -18.01
C ALA A 220 -19.29 13.38 -17.56
N ARG A 221 -19.04 14.59 -18.08
CA ARG A 221 -17.94 15.46 -17.62
C ARG A 221 -18.16 15.94 -16.18
N SER A 222 -19.37 16.34 -15.81
CA SER A 222 -19.69 16.71 -14.43
C SER A 222 -19.51 15.52 -13.47
N LEU A 223 -19.89 14.31 -13.90
CA LEU A 223 -19.65 13.10 -13.10
C LEU A 223 -18.15 12.84 -12.90
N ALA A 224 -17.33 13.01 -13.94
CA ALA A 224 -15.88 12.84 -13.83
C ALA A 224 -15.26 13.83 -12.83
N VAL A 225 -15.66 15.11 -12.87
CA VAL A 225 -15.19 16.14 -11.93
C VAL A 225 -15.68 15.84 -10.52
N ALA A 226 -16.95 15.52 -10.33
CA ALA A 226 -17.52 15.18 -9.03
C ALA A 226 -16.84 13.93 -8.41
N ALA A 227 -16.58 12.91 -9.23
CA ALA A 227 -15.83 11.73 -8.82
C ALA A 227 -14.40 12.09 -8.37
N GLY A 228 -13.68 12.93 -9.12
CA GLY A 228 -12.35 13.41 -8.74
C GLY A 228 -12.36 14.14 -7.39
N ILE A 229 -13.32 15.05 -7.18
CA ILE A 229 -13.48 15.77 -5.91
C ILE A 229 -13.78 14.81 -4.77
N LEU A 230 -14.72 13.88 -4.95
CA LEU A 230 -15.08 12.88 -3.94
C LEU A 230 -13.94 11.90 -3.61
N ALA A 231 -13.05 11.61 -4.57
CA ALA A 231 -11.86 10.80 -4.33
C ALA A 231 -10.86 11.55 -3.43
N VAL A 232 -10.60 12.82 -3.72
CA VAL A 232 -9.72 13.69 -2.90
C VAL A 232 -10.32 13.86 -1.51
N LEU A 233 -11.61 14.21 -1.41
CA LEU A 233 -12.31 14.35 -0.13
C LEU A 233 -12.32 13.05 0.66
N GLY A 234 -12.49 11.89 0.03
CA GLY A 234 -12.43 10.60 0.74
C GLY A 234 -11.04 10.31 1.31
N MET A 235 -9.98 10.62 0.57
CA MET A 235 -8.61 10.42 1.06
C MET A 235 -8.28 11.31 2.28
N THR A 236 -8.79 12.55 2.28
CA THR A 236 -8.50 13.56 3.31
C THR A 236 -9.46 13.51 4.50
N LEU A 237 -10.77 13.30 4.27
CA LEU A 237 -11.79 13.40 5.30
C LEU A 237 -12.09 12.08 6.01
N ILE A 238 -11.73 10.92 5.45
CA ILE A 238 -11.94 9.63 6.14
C ILE A 238 -10.95 9.54 7.31
N PRO A 239 -11.41 9.57 8.57
CA PRO A 239 -10.53 9.48 9.72
C PRO A 239 -9.91 8.09 9.80
N TRP A 240 -8.64 8.00 10.19
CA TRP A 240 -7.95 6.72 10.32
C TRP A 240 -8.66 5.79 11.34
N SER A 241 -9.24 6.35 12.40
CA SER A 241 -10.02 5.62 13.40
C SER A 241 -11.29 4.97 12.83
N ALA A 242 -11.89 5.55 11.78
CA ALA A 242 -12.98 4.93 11.03
C ALA A 242 -12.47 3.78 10.14
N ALA A 243 -11.33 3.95 9.47
CA ALA A 243 -10.69 2.89 8.69
C ALA A 243 -10.31 1.68 9.57
N PHE A 244 -9.73 1.93 10.76
CA PHE A 244 -9.42 0.88 11.73
C PHE A 244 -10.66 0.14 12.21
N ARG A 245 -11.80 0.82 12.36
CA ARG A 245 -13.08 0.20 12.74
C ARG A 245 -13.63 -0.73 11.65
N ILE A 246 -13.51 -0.34 10.39
CA ILE A 246 -13.87 -1.20 9.26
C ILE A 246 -12.96 -2.43 9.24
N GLN A 247 -11.67 -2.24 9.45
CA GLN A 247 -10.69 -3.33 9.53
C GLN A 247 -10.98 -4.29 10.69
N SER A 248 -11.28 -3.78 11.89
CA SER A 248 -11.58 -4.62 13.05
C SER A 248 -12.87 -5.41 12.84
N TRP A 249 -13.88 -4.80 12.20
CA TRP A 249 -15.14 -5.48 11.87
C TRP A 249 -14.96 -6.63 10.86
N LEU A 250 -14.08 -6.47 9.87
CA LEU A 250 -13.77 -7.51 8.87
C LEU A 250 -12.82 -8.60 9.40
N SER A 251 -12.22 -8.41 10.59
CA SER A 251 -11.29 -9.38 11.15
C SER A 251 -12.01 -10.63 11.65
N LYS A 252 -11.55 -11.80 11.18
CA LYS A 252 -12.26 -13.08 11.35
C LYS A 252 -12.14 -13.70 12.75
N ARG A 253 -11.29 -13.17 13.65
CA ARG A 253 -10.93 -13.83 14.91
C ARG A 253 -11.24 -12.96 16.12
N ARG A 254 -12.13 -13.45 16.98
CA ARG A 254 -12.39 -12.88 18.30
C ARG A 254 -11.46 -13.56 19.30
N VAL A 255 -10.32 -12.94 19.58
CA VAL A 255 -9.50 -13.28 20.75
C VAL A 255 -10.27 -12.83 22.00
N ASP A 256 -10.16 -13.52 23.14
CA ASP A 256 -10.72 -13.01 24.40
C ASP A 256 -9.96 -11.75 24.80
N GLN A 257 -10.57 -10.60 24.50
CA GLN A 257 -9.92 -9.31 24.61
C GLN A 257 -10.01 -8.77 26.05
N SER A 258 -10.88 -9.34 26.89
CA SER A 258 -11.30 -8.77 28.18
C SER A 258 -10.15 -8.57 29.19
N LEU A 259 -9.05 -9.29 29.02
CA LEU A 259 -7.90 -9.26 29.91
C LEU A 259 -6.85 -8.20 29.56
N VAL A 260 -6.84 -7.69 28.33
CA VAL A 260 -5.83 -6.70 27.90
C VAL A 260 -6.16 -5.33 28.48
N ARG A 261 -5.27 -4.82 29.32
CA ARG A 261 -5.36 -3.49 29.95
C ARG A 261 -4.20 -2.61 29.49
N VAL A 262 -4.47 -1.31 29.42
CA VAL A 262 -3.49 -0.29 29.04
C VAL A 262 -3.45 0.69 30.20
N ASP A 263 -2.35 0.67 30.91
CA ASP A 263 -2.13 1.46 32.11
C ASP A 263 -0.96 2.42 31.89
N PHE A 264 -1.02 3.60 32.51
CA PHE A 264 0.08 4.54 32.47
C PHE A 264 1.24 4.07 33.34
N ASP A 265 2.46 4.03 32.79
CA ASP A 265 3.64 3.61 33.55
C ASP A 265 4.32 4.81 34.22
N SER A 266 3.83 5.16 35.40
CA SER A 266 4.39 6.24 36.21
C SER A 266 5.82 5.96 36.72
N GLY A 267 6.27 4.69 36.69
CA GLY A 267 7.60 4.27 37.13
C GLY A 267 8.70 4.50 36.09
N SER A 268 8.35 4.62 34.80
CA SER A 268 9.30 4.81 33.70
C SER A 268 9.48 6.29 33.34
N ARG A 269 9.78 7.12 34.34
CA ARG A 269 9.91 8.60 34.20
C ARG A 269 10.90 9.04 33.10
N TRP A 270 11.90 8.24 32.76
CA TRP A 270 12.91 8.54 31.73
C TRP A 270 12.38 8.49 30.28
N LEU A 271 11.19 7.90 30.07
CA LEU A 271 10.45 7.87 28.80
C LEU A 271 9.35 8.95 28.71
N THR A 272 9.00 9.60 29.83
CA THR A 272 8.03 10.70 29.81
C THR A 272 8.80 11.99 29.56
N ARG A 273 8.56 12.65 28.42
CA ARG A 273 9.29 13.87 28.03
C ARG A 273 8.34 14.87 27.42
N ALA A 274 8.41 16.12 27.86
CA ALA A 274 7.84 17.26 27.17
C ALA A 274 9.02 18.04 26.54
N VAL A 275 9.26 17.78 25.25
CA VAL A 275 10.34 18.41 24.48
C VAL A 275 9.79 19.65 23.80
N ILE A 276 10.33 20.82 24.14
CA ILE A 276 10.00 22.08 23.48
C ILE A 276 10.77 22.12 22.16
N GLU A 277 10.06 22.02 21.03
CA GLU A 277 10.62 22.19 19.69
C GLU A 277 10.70 23.67 19.33
N GLY A 278 11.62 24.05 18.44
CA GLY A 278 11.94 25.46 18.12
C GLY A 278 10.83 26.29 17.48
N ASP A 279 9.64 25.71 17.25
CA ASP A 279 8.50 26.26 16.51
C ASP A 279 7.28 26.51 17.43
N ASP A 280 7.50 26.80 18.72
CA ASP A 280 6.47 26.90 19.79
C ASP A 280 5.54 25.69 19.86
N ARG A 281 6.05 24.51 19.50
CA ARG A 281 5.36 23.22 19.60
C ARG A 281 6.03 22.37 20.69
N VAL A 282 5.23 21.69 21.50
CA VAL A 282 5.73 20.84 22.58
C VAL A 282 5.39 19.40 22.28
N ARG A 283 6.41 18.59 22.02
CA ARG A 283 6.25 17.14 21.88
C ARG A 283 6.15 16.51 23.26
N VAL A 284 5.02 15.89 23.55
CA VAL A 284 4.75 15.14 24.77
C VAL A 284 4.86 13.65 24.47
N GLU A 285 5.72 12.97 25.21
CA GLU A 285 5.93 11.52 25.17
C GLU A 285 5.32 10.92 26.44
N LEU A 286 4.32 10.04 26.31
CA LEU A 286 3.61 9.39 27.42
C LEU A 286 3.84 7.87 27.40
N PRO A 287 4.59 7.30 28.37
CA PRO A 287 4.78 5.87 28.44
C PRO A 287 3.50 5.15 28.89
N VAL A 288 3.08 4.17 28.08
CA VAL A 288 1.99 3.27 28.38
C VAL A 288 2.53 1.85 28.53
N ASN A 289 2.00 1.13 29.52
CA ASN A 289 2.26 -0.28 29.74
C ASN A 289 1.00 -1.08 29.42
N ILE A 290 1.19 -2.15 28.67
CA ILE A 290 0.12 -3.04 28.22
C ILE A 290 0.23 -4.31 29.05
N THR A 291 -0.78 -4.58 29.85
CA THR A 291 -0.83 -5.74 30.75
C THR A 291 -1.92 -6.72 30.33
N GLY A 292 -1.81 -7.97 30.76
CA GLY A 292 -2.81 -9.00 30.46
C GLY A 292 -2.83 -9.49 29.00
N LEU A 293 -1.69 -9.39 28.29
CA LEU A 293 -1.53 -9.99 26.98
C LEU A 293 -1.51 -11.53 27.10
N PRO A 294 -2.24 -12.27 26.25
CA PRO A 294 -2.16 -13.72 26.21
C PRO A 294 -0.72 -14.20 25.93
N ALA A 295 -0.34 -15.34 26.48
CA ALA A 295 1.00 -15.89 26.33
C ALA A 295 1.39 -16.03 24.85
N GLY A 296 2.58 -15.52 24.49
CA GLY A 296 3.11 -15.56 23.13
C GLY A 296 2.52 -14.53 22.16
N MET A 297 1.70 -13.59 22.64
CA MET A 297 1.22 -12.45 21.85
C MET A 297 2.02 -11.18 22.16
N ILE A 298 2.14 -10.33 21.14
CA ILE A 298 2.72 -8.99 21.24
C ILE A 298 1.68 -7.97 20.77
N ALA A 299 1.72 -6.80 21.38
CA ALA A 299 0.90 -5.67 21.00
C ALA A 299 1.65 -4.78 20.02
N LYS A 300 1.01 -4.39 18.92
CA LYS A 300 1.50 -3.33 18.03
C LYS A 300 0.52 -2.15 18.08
N PRO A 301 0.92 -0.99 18.62
CA PRO A 301 0.14 0.24 18.50
C PRO A 301 -0.02 0.64 17.03
N GLU A 302 -1.24 0.93 16.61
CA GLU A 302 -1.54 1.43 15.25
C GLU A 302 -1.96 2.90 15.27
N GLY A 303 -2.41 3.41 16.42
CA GLY A 303 -2.73 4.82 16.63
C GLY A 303 -3.43 5.06 17.96
N PHE A 304 -3.58 6.33 18.31
CA PHE A 304 -4.21 6.73 19.56
C PHE A 304 -5.02 8.02 19.39
N SER A 305 -6.05 8.16 20.21
CA SER A 305 -6.78 9.41 20.39
C SER A 305 -6.65 9.84 21.85
N VAL A 306 -6.29 11.10 22.11
CA VAL A 306 -6.10 11.63 23.47
C VAL A 306 -6.85 12.95 23.61
N HIS A 307 -7.52 13.10 24.75
CA HIS A 307 -8.17 14.31 25.22
C HIS A 307 -7.52 14.70 26.55
N LEU A 308 -6.96 15.91 26.60
CA LEU A 308 -6.44 16.52 27.82
C LEU A 308 -7.50 17.48 28.34
N GLN A 309 -7.91 17.31 29.59
CA GLN A 309 -8.85 18.19 30.28
C GLN A 309 -8.17 18.81 31.50
N ALA A 310 -8.10 20.14 31.53
CA ALA A 310 -7.62 20.90 32.66
C ALA A 310 -8.75 21.23 33.65
N PRO A 311 -8.45 21.52 34.93
CA PRO A 311 -9.45 21.87 35.93
C PRO A 311 -10.27 23.13 35.60
N ASP A 312 -9.68 24.05 34.85
CA ASP A 312 -10.30 25.29 34.36
C ASP A 312 -11.32 25.05 33.20
N GLY A 313 -11.49 23.80 32.77
CA GLY A 313 -12.34 23.40 31.67
C GLY A 313 -11.68 23.47 30.29
N ALA A 314 -10.42 23.91 30.19
CA ALA A 314 -9.69 23.91 28.94
C ALA A 314 -9.51 22.46 28.44
N MET A 315 -9.81 22.25 27.16
CA MET A 315 -9.75 20.94 26.53
C MET A 315 -8.85 21.01 25.30
N TRP A 316 -7.96 20.03 25.19
CA TRP A 316 -7.17 19.79 23.98
C TRP A 316 -7.42 18.36 23.52
N GLN A 317 -7.49 18.16 22.21
CA GLN A 317 -7.74 16.84 21.62
C GLN A 317 -6.79 16.60 20.45
N ALA A 318 -6.33 15.36 20.34
CA ALA A 318 -5.58 14.87 19.20
C ALA A 318 -6.03 13.45 18.82
N ASP A 319 -6.13 13.22 17.51
CA ASP A 319 -6.27 11.90 16.92
C ASP A 319 -5.06 11.68 16.00
N GLN A 320 -4.10 10.85 16.42
CA GLN A 320 -2.78 10.76 15.80
C GLN A 320 -2.34 9.31 15.56
N LEU A 321 -1.61 9.12 14.46
CA LEU A 321 -0.83 7.93 14.20
C LEU A 321 0.46 8.01 15.05
N PRO A 322 1.02 6.87 15.52
CA PRO A 322 2.20 6.90 16.36
C PRO A 322 3.41 7.34 15.52
N LEU A 323 3.98 8.51 15.84
CA LEU A 323 5.12 9.11 15.13
C LEU A 323 6.42 8.31 15.33
N ARG A 324 6.62 7.72 16.51
CA ARG A 324 7.72 6.78 16.80
C ARG A 324 7.31 5.71 17.81
N ILE A 325 7.67 4.47 17.54
CA ILE A 325 7.56 3.37 18.50
C ILE A 325 8.90 3.28 19.24
N ALA A 326 9.00 3.89 20.42
CA ALA A 326 10.25 3.98 21.19
C ALA A 326 10.78 2.64 21.74
N SER A 327 10.16 1.50 21.44
CA SER A 327 10.55 0.21 22.00
C SER A 327 10.41 -0.94 21.02
N LYS A 328 11.35 -1.88 21.09
CA LYS A 328 11.22 -3.23 20.51
C LYS A 328 9.87 -3.78 20.97
N MET A 329 9.04 -4.20 20.00
CA MET A 329 7.70 -4.77 20.20
C MET A 329 7.57 -5.53 21.52
N GLY A 330 6.65 -5.10 22.39
CA GLY A 330 6.56 -5.64 23.75
C GLY A 330 5.40 -5.05 24.55
N HIS A 331 5.62 -4.84 25.85
CA HIS A 331 4.59 -4.40 26.80
C HIS A 331 4.65 -2.89 27.07
N LYS A 332 5.77 -2.21 26.77
CA LYS A 332 5.96 -0.77 27.04
C LYS A 332 6.16 0.01 25.75
N PHE A 333 5.43 1.11 25.61
CA PHE A 333 5.49 2.01 24.46
C PHE A 333 5.43 3.46 24.93
N SER A 334 6.01 4.38 24.16
CA SER A 334 5.82 5.82 24.38
C SER A 334 4.88 6.35 23.31
N LEU A 335 3.79 6.99 23.72
CA LEU A 335 2.87 7.70 22.84
C LEU A 335 3.40 9.11 22.64
N GLU A 336 3.66 9.49 21.39
CA GLU A 336 4.20 10.79 21.03
C GLU A 336 3.09 11.67 20.47
N ALA A 337 2.81 12.80 21.12
CA ALA A 337 1.82 13.78 20.68
C ALA A 337 2.39 15.19 20.69
N THR A 338 2.11 15.98 19.64
CA THR A 338 2.55 17.38 19.57
C THR A 338 1.43 18.31 20.03
N VAL A 339 1.70 19.08 21.07
CA VAL A 339 0.79 20.05 21.68
C VAL A 339 1.22 21.47 21.32
N ASP A 340 0.26 22.37 21.16
CA ASP A 340 0.53 23.80 20.96
C ASP A 340 1.21 24.42 22.20
N GLY A 341 2.25 25.23 22.00
CA GLY A 341 3.05 25.81 23.07
C GLY A 341 2.30 26.80 23.95
N ALA A 342 1.29 27.50 23.42
CA ALA A 342 0.44 28.39 24.21
C ALA A 342 -0.51 27.60 25.13
N PHE A 343 -1.06 26.48 24.63
CA PHE A 343 -1.83 25.56 25.47
C PHE A 343 -0.93 24.92 26.54
N TYR A 344 0.23 24.38 26.16
CA TYR A 344 1.17 23.75 27.09
C TYR A 344 1.58 24.70 28.23
N ARG A 345 1.98 25.94 27.91
CA ARG A 345 2.39 26.92 28.93
C ARG A 345 1.30 27.24 29.95
N ARG A 346 0.03 27.20 29.53
CA ARG A 346 -1.11 27.46 30.41
C ARG A 346 -1.37 26.31 31.37
N VAL A 347 -1.24 25.07 30.91
CA VAL A 347 -1.73 23.90 31.65
C VAL A 347 -0.63 23.01 32.23
N LYS A 348 0.65 23.28 31.93
CA LYS A 348 1.78 22.41 32.30
C LYS A 348 1.88 22.10 33.80
N ASP A 349 1.53 23.07 34.65
CA ASP A 349 1.66 22.96 36.11
C ASP A 349 0.32 22.56 36.79
N GLU A 350 -0.75 22.43 36.02
CA GLU A 350 -2.09 22.02 36.49
C GLU A 350 -2.24 20.49 36.51
N PRO A 351 -3.05 19.92 37.42
CA PRO A 351 -3.37 18.50 37.42
C PRO A 351 -4.34 18.17 36.27
N LEU A 352 -3.80 17.67 35.16
CA LEU A 352 -4.59 17.29 33.99
C LEU A 352 -5.24 15.91 34.15
N LYS A 353 -6.46 15.80 33.63
CA LYS A 353 -7.15 14.54 33.40
C LYS A 353 -6.99 14.16 31.93
N VAL A 354 -6.30 13.05 31.67
CA VAL A 354 -6.07 12.52 30.32
C VAL A 354 -7.04 11.39 30.06
N ARG A 355 -7.83 11.51 29.00
CA ARG A 355 -8.70 10.42 28.51
C ARG A 355 -8.30 10.07 27.09
N GLY A 356 -8.03 8.80 26.84
CA GLY A 356 -7.63 8.36 25.52
C GLY A 356 -8.17 7.01 25.12
N SER A 357 -7.99 6.69 23.84
CA SER A 357 -8.19 5.36 23.30
C SER A 357 -6.94 4.96 22.53
N LEU A 358 -6.37 3.82 22.90
CA LEU A 358 -5.29 3.18 22.17
C LEU A 358 -5.88 2.13 21.22
N TYR A 359 -5.50 2.20 19.95
CA TYR A 359 -5.87 1.23 18.92
C TYR A 359 -4.65 0.40 18.57
N MET A 360 -4.82 -0.91 18.58
CA MET A 360 -3.69 -1.81 18.54
C MET A 360 -4.05 -3.13 17.87
N THR A 361 -3.06 -3.71 17.20
CA THR A 361 -3.14 -5.05 16.62
C THR A 361 -2.40 -6.02 17.52
N LEU A 362 -3.09 -7.08 17.94
CA LEU A 362 -2.47 -8.21 18.63
C LEU A 362 -1.84 -9.13 17.58
N LEU A 363 -0.54 -9.29 17.66
CA LEU A 363 0.23 -10.18 16.82
C LEU A 363 0.60 -11.44 17.62
N GLY A 364 0.56 -12.61 17.01
CA GLY A 364 0.95 -13.87 17.66
C GLY A 364 1.28 -14.95 16.65
N ASN A 365 1.18 -16.22 17.06
CA ASN A 365 1.50 -17.37 16.20
C ASN A 365 2.89 -17.26 15.56
N ARG A 366 3.92 -16.89 16.35
CA ARG A 366 5.28 -16.72 15.84
C ARG A 366 5.77 -18.02 15.20
N ARG A 367 6.27 -17.93 13.97
CA ARG A 367 6.93 -19.03 13.27
C ARG A 367 8.28 -18.57 12.76
N THR A 368 9.28 -19.43 12.94
CA THR A 368 10.65 -19.19 12.48
C THR A 368 11.01 -20.26 11.46
N VAL A 369 11.47 -19.83 10.28
CA VAL A 369 11.94 -20.73 9.22
C VAL A 369 13.40 -20.42 8.94
N ARG A 370 14.22 -21.46 8.86
CA ARG A 370 15.64 -21.37 8.50
C ARG A 370 15.79 -21.49 6.99
N VAL A 371 16.57 -20.59 6.41
CA VAL A 371 16.88 -20.52 4.98
C VAL A 371 18.40 -20.67 4.87
N PRO A 372 18.91 -21.85 4.49
CA PRO A 372 20.34 -22.06 4.34
C PRO A 372 20.87 -21.26 3.15
N PHE A 373 22.12 -20.78 3.25
CA PHE A 373 22.76 -20.12 2.11
C PHE A 373 23.02 -21.11 0.98
N GLY A 374 22.58 -20.78 -0.23
CA GLY A 374 22.76 -21.56 -1.44
C GLY A 374 21.66 -21.30 -2.47
N ASP A 375 21.73 -21.99 -3.61
CA ASP A 375 20.81 -21.78 -4.73
C ASP A 375 19.44 -22.45 -4.54
N ARG A 376 19.03 -22.72 -3.29
CA ARG A 376 17.78 -23.42 -2.99
C ARG A 376 16.69 -22.46 -2.53
N PHE A 377 15.54 -22.60 -3.17
CA PHE A 377 14.31 -21.94 -2.76
C PHE A 377 13.69 -22.65 -1.56
N VAL A 378 13.38 -21.90 -0.50
CA VAL A 378 12.71 -22.40 0.70
C VAL A 378 11.33 -21.77 0.80
N HIS A 379 10.30 -22.62 0.93
CA HIS A 379 8.94 -22.16 1.15
C HIS A 379 8.77 -21.69 2.60
N VAL A 380 8.41 -20.43 2.77
CA VAL A 380 8.12 -19.80 4.06
C VAL A 380 6.61 -19.56 4.17
N PRO A 381 5.90 -20.23 5.10
CA PRO A 381 4.46 -20.09 5.24
C PRO A 381 4.02 -18.62 5.37
N ARG A 382 2.95 -18.23 4.66
CA ARG A 382 2.36 -16.88 4.62
C ARG A 382 3.26 -15.75 4.08
N VAL A 383 4.51 -16.06 3.73
CA VAL A 383 5.43 -15.13 3.07
C VAL A 383 5.57 -15.49 1.61
N GLY A 384 5.84 -16.76 1.30
CA GLY A 384 6.01 -17.26 -0.06
C GLY A 384 7.32 -18.03 -0.20
N VAL A 385 8.18 -17.61 -1.13
CA VAL A 385 9.44 -18.32 -1.43
C VAL A 385 10.62 -17.42 -1.10
N CYS A 386 11.53 -17.90 -0.27
CA CYS A 386 12.74 -17.19 0.11
C CYS A 386 14.00 -17.92 -0.39
N SER A 387 15.05 -17.15 -0.70
CA SER A 387 16.37 -17.64 -1.08
C SER A 387 17.43 -16.80 -0.38
N ALA A 388 18.49 -17.45 0.09
CA ALA A 388 19.62 -16.80 0.74
C ALA A 388 20.90 -17.08 -0.05
N SER A 389 21.62 -16.04 -0.45
CA SER A 389 22.84 -16.14 -1.25
C SER A 389 24.01 -15.41 -0.60
N GLY A 390 25.21 -15.96 -0.76
CA GLY A 390 26.46 -15.31 -0.38
C GLY A 390 27.09 -14.64 -1.60
N GLY A 391 27.42 -13.36 -1.49
CA GLY A 391 28.13 -12.60 -2.51
C GLY A 391 29.58 -13.07 -2.70
N ALA A 392 30.21 -12.59 -3.77
CA ALA A 392 31.63 -12.87 -4.06
C ALA A 392 32.49 -12.58 -2.81
N ASN A 393 33.38 -13.53 -2.48
CA ASN A 393 34.26 -13.52 -1.30
C ASN A 393 33.59 -13.74 0.08
N ARG A 394 32.31 -14.14 0.17
CA ARG A 394 31.58 -14.40 1.45
C ARG A 394 31.56 -13.21 2.43
N GLN A 395 31.69 -11.99 1.92
CA GLN A 395 31.65 -10.75 2.72
C GLN A 395 30.30 -10.03 2.67
N SER A 396 29.42 -10.46 1.77
CA SER A 396 28.07 -9.93 1.63
C SER A 396 27.09 -11.10 1.62
N TYR A 397 26.04 -11.02 2.42
CA TYR A 397 24.98 -12.02 2.48
C TYR A 397 23.66 -11.37 2.14
N PHE A 398 22.86 -12.04 1.31
CA PHE A 398 21.58 -11.56 0.84
C PHE A 398 20.51 -12.58 1.19
N LEU A 399 19.36 -12.09 1.64
CA LEU A 399 18.16 -12.88 1.80
C LEU A 399 17.04 -12.15 1.06
N ILE A 400 16.40 -12.86 0.14
CA ILE A 400 15.31 -12.33 -0.67
C ILE A 400 14.10 -13.22 -0.49
N CYS A 401 12.97 -12.62 -0.12
CA CYS A 401 11.68 -13.27 0.01
C CYS A 401 10.71 -12.71 -1.02
N SER A 402 10.08 -13.60 -1.77
CA SER A 402 9.10 -13.27 -2.80
C SER A 402 7.72 -13.71 -2.36
N SER A 403 6.71 -12.90 -2.69
CA SER A 403 5.30 -13.12 -2.38
C SER A 403 4.45 -12.89 -3.62
N ALA A 404 3.51 -13.78 -3.89
CA ALA A 404 2.61 -13.66 -5.03
C ALA A 404 1.47 -12.66 -4.72
N PHE A 405 1.20 -11.77 -5.66
CA PHE A 405 0.09 -10.83 -5.78
C PHE A 405 -0.12 -9.80 -4.67
N ARG A 406 0.44 -9.98 -3.47
CA ARG A 406 0.37 -9.05 -2.35
C ARG A 406 1.62 -9.16 -1.48
N PHE A 407 1.91 -8.10 -0.73
CA PHE A 407 2.88 -8.20 0.35
C PHE A 407 2.35 -9.15 1.46
N PRO A 408 3.22 -9.87 2.19
CA PRO A 408 2.78 -10.80 3.24
C PRO A 408 1.83 -10.13 4.24
N PRO A 409 0.67 -10.73 4.54
CA PRO A 409 -0.26 -10.23 5.56
C PRO A 409 0.22 -10.60 6.99
N VAL A 410 1.53 -10.59 7.20
CA VAL A 410 2.21 -10.94 8.45
C VAL A 410 3.37 -9.99 8.64
N LEU A 411 3.73 -9.76 9.91
CA LEU A 411 4.97 -9.09 10.22
C LEU A 411 6.12 -10.05 9.93
N VAL A 412 7.07 -9.61 9.12
CA VAL A 412 8.27 -10.37 8.78
C VAL A 412 9.49 -9.66 9.36
N SER A 413 10.36 -10.42 10.01
CA SER A 413 11.68 -9.95 10.44
C SER A 413 12.74 -10.95 10.06
N TYR A 414 13.92 -10.45 9.68
CA TYR A 414 15.02 -11.27 9.19
C TYR A 414 16.17 -11.25 10.19
N ARG A 415 16.80 -12.40 10.41
CA ARG A 415 18.01 -12.53 11.23
C ARG A 415 19.04 -13.36 10.49
N PHE A 416 20.32 -13.06 10.67
CA PHE A 416 21.40 -13.88 10.15
C PHE A 416 22.14 -14.55 11.30
N ILE A 417 22.45 -15.84 11.14
CA ILE A 417 23.11 -16.66 12.15
C ILE A 417 24.58 -16.85 11.80
N GLU A 418 25.46 -16.62 12.77
CA GLU A 418 26.90 -16.86 12.66
C GLU A 418 27.25 -18.35 12.82
N SER A 419 28.30 -18.81 12.13
CA SER A 419 28.73 -20.22 12.11
C SER A 419 29.69 -20.63 13.24
N ALA A 420 30.05 -19.74 14.18
CA ALA A 420 31.09 -20.06 15.17
C ALA A 420 30.57 -20.99 16.29
N LYS A 421 31.34 -22.06 16.58
CA LYS A 421 31.04 -23.10 17.58
C LYS A 421 30.49 -22.50 18.88
N GLU A 422 29.29 -22.96 19.25
CA GLU A 422 28.62 -22.78 20.55
C GLU A 422 28.18 -21.37 20.98
N ALA A 423 28.44 -20.32 20.20
CA ALA A 423 27.88 -18.99 20.45
C ALA A 423 27.03 -18.52 19.26
N VAL A 424 25.71 -18.68 19.37
CA VAL A 424 24.75 -18.06 18.44
C VAL A 424 24.73 -16.56 18.73
N GLN A 425 25.55 -15.79 18.02
CA GLN A 425 25.48 -14.33 18.08
C GLN A 425 24.60 -13.84 16.91
N ASP A 426 23.42 -13.33 17.26
CA ASP A 426 22.45 -12.81 16.28
C ASP A 426 23.01 -11.51 15.67
N VAL A 427 23.37 -11.52 14.38
CA VAL A 427 23.65 -10.28 13.63
C VAL A 427 22.30 -9.70 13.17
N TRP A 428 21.85 -8.66 13.86
CA TRP A 428 20.59 -7.98 13.55
C TRP A 428 20.75 -7.02 12.36
N SER A 429 20.22 -7.38 11.19
CA SER A 429 19.97 -6.43 10.10
C SER A 429 18.53 -5.90 10.22
N SER A 430 18.39 -4.63 10.61
CA SER A 430 17.15 -3.80 10.68
C SER A 430 15.85 -4.52 11.09
N SER A 431 15.39 -4.26 12.32
CA SER A 431 14.13 -4.77 12.90
C SER A 431 12.85 -4.07 12.43
N GLU A 432 12.93 -3.17 11.44
CA GLU A 432 11.77 -2.48 10.92
C GLU A 432 11.39 -3.08 9.56
N PRO A 433 10.14 -3.54 9.38
CA PRO A 433 9.67 -3.90 8.06
C PRO A 433 9.78 -2.65 7.17
N ARG A 434 10.53 -2.75 6.06
CA ARG A 434 10.73 -1.63 5.11
C ARG A 434 9.43 -1.13 4.48
N ARG A 435 8.35 -1.91 4.60
CA ARG A 435 6.98 -1.59 4.15
C ARG A 435 5.97 -1.91 5.24
N ALA A 436 4.97 -1.04 5.41
CA ALA A 436 3.87 -1.27 6.32
C ALA A 436 3.04 -2.50 5.90
N ILE A 437 2.60 -3.31 6.86
CA ILE A 437 1.71 -4.45 6.62
C ILE A 437 0.33 -3.91 6.22
N SER A 438 -0.18 -4.35 5.07
CA SER A 438 -1.56 -4.12 4.69
C SER A 438 -2.45 -5.23 5.23
N TYR A 439 -3.45 -4.86 6.03
CA TYR A 439 -4.42 -5.79 6.61
C TYR A 439 -5.62 -6.04 5.69
N SER A 440 -5.50 -5.75 4.40
CA SER A 440 -6.58 -5.95 3.44
C SER A 440 -6.98 -7.43 3.35
N PRO A 441 -8.29 -7.76 3.32
CA PRO A 441 -8.77 -9.14 3.25
C PRO A 441 -8.68 -9.73 1.84
N PHE A 442 -8.26 -8.94 0.86
CA PHE A 442 -8.28 -9.30 -0.56
C PHE A 442 -7.03 -10.08 -0.98
N PRO A 443 -7.11 -10.98 -1.97
CA PRO A 443 -6.00 -11.87 -2.32
C PRO A 443 -4.86 -11.19 -3.09
N ALA A 444 -5.08 -9.99 -3.65
CA ALA A 444 -4.04 -9.22 -4.34
C ALA A 444 -4.08 -7.73 -3.96
N GLU A 445 -2.94 -7.07 -4.12
CA GLU A 445 -2.77 -5.63 -3.99
C GLU A 445 -2.56 -4.98 -5.36
N LEU A 446 -2.76 -3.66 -5.44
CA LEU A 446 -2.54 -2.95 -6.69
C LEU A 446 -1.04 -2.94 -7.02
N GLY A 447 -0.69 -3.57 -8.13
CA GLY A 447 0.67 -3.56 -8.67
C GLY A 447 0.68 -4.09 -10.10
N ILE A 448 1.64 -3.64 -10.90
CA ILE A 448 1.88 -4.18 -12.25
C ILE A 448 2.63 -5.51 -12.16
N SER A 449 3.54 -5.65 -11.19
CA SER A 449 4.26 -6.90 -10.93
C SER A 449 3.36 -7.85 -10.12
N PRO A 450 3.15 -9.10 -10.57
CA PRO A 450 2.42 -10.11 -9.82
C PRO A 450 3.24 -10.67 -8.65
N VAL A 451 4.51 -10.29 -8.51
CA VAL A 451 5.38 -10.71 -7.42
C VAL A 451 5.92 -9.49 -6.70
N SER A 452 5.72 -9.46 -5.39
CA SER A 452 6.33 -8.51 -4.47
C SER A 452 7.59 -9.15 -3.89
N GLN A 453 8.70 -8.41 -3.87
CA GLN A 453 9.96 -8.90 -3.32
C GLN A 453 10.37 -8.00 -2.17
N ASP A 454 10.80 -8.65 -1.09
CA ASP A 454 11.48 -8.02 0.03
C ASP A 454 12.89 -8.60 0.14
N PHE A 455 13.86 -7.76 0.49
CA PHE A 455 15.24 -8.20 0.64
C PHE A 455 15.92 -7.54 1.82
N THR A 456 16.77 -8.32 2.48
CA THR A 456 17.72 -7.82 3.45
C THR A 456 19.12 -8.26 3.06
N PHE A 457 20.12 -7.51 3.50
CA PHE A 457 21.50 -7.84 3.27
C PHE A 457 22.34 -7.52 4.50
N SER A 458 23.46 -8.21 4.62
CA SER A 458 24.44 -8.02 5.68
C SER A 458 25.84 -8.02 5.08
N THR A 459 26.62 -7.00 5.40
CA THR A 459 28.03 -6.87 4.99
C THR A 459 28.90 -7.08 6.21
N VAL A 460 29.09 -8.34 6.59
CA VAL A 460 29.89 -8.70 7.77
C VAL A 460 31.02 -9.61 7.30
N PRO A 461 32.27 -9.37 7.78
CA PRO A 461 33.43 -10.17 7.38
C PRO A 461 33.42 -11.61 7.93
N LEU A 462 32.44 -11.95 8.77
CA LEU A 462 32.31 -13.25 9.44
C LEU A 462 31.52 -14.25 8.59
N PRO A 463 31.85 -15.55 8.63
CA PRO A 463 31.10 -16.58 7.94
C PRO A 463 29.72 -16.81 8.59
N LEU A 464 28.66 -16.50 7.84
CA LEU A 464 27.27 -16.78 8.26
C LEU A 464 26.85 -18.17 7.77
N SER A 465 26.12 -18.90 8.60
CA SER A 465 25.70 -20.28 8.34
C SER A 465 24.32 -20.37 7.68
N GLU A 466 23.35 -19.60 8.20
CA GLU A 466 21.98 -19.58 7.72
C GLU A 466 21.29 -18.24 7.99
N ALA A 467 20.23 -17.98 7.24
CA ALA A 467 19.31 -16.88 7.49
C ALA A 467 18.04 -17.41 8.15
N MET A 468 17.43 -16.61 9.02
CA MET A 468 16.15 -16.88 9.67
C MET A 468 15.10 -15.88 9.23
N VAL A 469 13.93 -16.40 8.85
CA VAL A 469 12.72 -15.62 8.60
C VAL A 469 11.77 -15.86 9.76
N ASP A 470 11.56 -14.83 10.56
CA ASP A 470 10.57 -14.79 11.62
C ASP A 470 9.28 -14.14 11.11
N THR A 471 8.16 -14.81 11.34
CA THR A 471 6.83 -14.33 10.96
C THR A 471 5.92 -14.24 12.17
N VAL A 472 5.14 -13.16 12.26
CA VAL A 472 4.15 -12.96 13.31
C VAL A 472 2.82 -12.54 12.69
N GLU A 473 1.74 -13.22 13.05
CA GLU A 473 0.43 -13.06 12.42
C GLU A 473 -0.42 -12.03 13.16
N PRO A 474 -1.15 -11.14 12.45
CA PRO A 474 -2.20 -10.35 13.06
C PRO A 474 -3.39 -11.24 13.44
N LEU A 475 -3.68 -11.30 14.74
CA LEU A 475 -4.71 -12.15 15.31
C LEU A 475 -5.99 -11.38 15.63
N ALA A 476 -5.87 -10.15 16.13
CA ALA A 476 -7.02 -9.31 16.48
C ALA A 476 -6.68 -7.83 16.40
N HIS A 477 -7.67 -7.00 16.10
CA HIS A 477 -7.58 -5.55 16.20
C HIS A 477 -8.49 -5.08 17.34
N ILE A 478 -7.90 -4.41 18.34
CA ILE A 478 -8.60 -4.03 19.56
C ILE A 478 -8.45 -2.53 19.83
N ARG A 479 -9.42 -1.98 20.56
CA ARG A 479 -9.41 -0.61 21.09
C ARG A 479 -9.48 -0.68 22.61
N ARG A 480 -8.58 0.00 23.32
CA ARG A 480 -8.61 0.09 24.78
C ARG A 480 -8.62 1.54 25.21
N ASN A 481 -9.45 1.84 26.19
CA ASN A 481 -9.50 3.17 26.78
C ASN A 481 -8.38 3.26 27.83
N LEU A 482 -7.79 4.45 27.94
CA LEU A 482 -6.84 4.79 28.99
C LEU A 482 -7.34 6.06 29.69
N GLU A 483 -7.18 6.10 31.01
CA GLU A 483 -7.50 7.27 31.82
C GLU A 483 -6.31 7.51 32.76
N ILE A 484 -5.80 8.74 32.78
CA ILE A 484 -4.73 9.17 33.66
C ILE A 484 -5.26 10.38 34.43
N ASP A 485 -5.28 10.27 35.74
CA ASP A 485 -5.69 11.36 36.62
C ASP A 485 -4.45 12.05 37.20
N ASN A 486 -4.57 13.38 37.39
CA ASN A 486 -3.55 14.22 38.02
C ASN A 486 -2.17 14.21 37.32
N LEU A 487 -2.16 14.16 35.98
CA LEU A 487 -0.91 14.28 35.22
C LEU A 487 -0.46 15.74 35.16
N ARG A 488 0.76 16.03 35.61
CA ARG A 488 1.41 17.34 35.45
C ARG A 488 2.47 17.25 34.36
N LEU A 489 2.33 18.02 33.29
CA LEU A 489 3.26 17.93 32.16
C LEU A 489 4.61 18.61 32.47
N GLY A 490 4.60 19.64 33.30
CA GLY A 490 5.80 20.41 33.70
C GLY A 490 6.83 19.56 34.44
N ASP A 491 6.41 18.50 35.13
CA ASP A 491 7.29 17.56 35.84
C ASP A 491 8.23 16.79 34.88
N PHE A 492 7.94 16.81 33.57
CA PHE A 492 8.64 16.06 32.53
C PHE A 492 9.27 16.94 31.45
N GLU A 493 9.40 18.26 31.68
CA GLU A 493 9.99 19.20 30.72
C GLU A 493 11.47 18.88 30.46
N VAL A 494 11.82 18.66 29.19
CA VAL A 494 13.20 18.49 28.74
C VAL A 494 13.50 19.57 27.70
N ARG A 495 14.43 20.47 28.02
CA ARG A 495 14.94 21.44 27.05
C ARG A 495 16.07 20.78 26.25
N PRO A 496 15.94 20.62 24.93
CA PRO A 496 17.05 20.13 24.12
C PRO A 496 18.24 21.08 24.29
N ALA A 497 19.45 20.53 24.45
CA ALA A 497 20.67 21.32 24.51
C ALA A 497 20.78 22.17 23.23
N PRO A 498 21.19 23.45 23.31
CA PRO A 498 21.37 24.27 22.12
C PRO A 498 22.37 23.56 21.19
N VAL A 499 21.93 23.27 19.97
CA VAL A 499 22.82 22.82 18.90
C VAL A 499 23.79 23.97 18.69
N SER A 500 25.03 23.78 19.14
CA SER A 500 26.09 24.76 18.90
C SER A 500 26.30 24.84 17.37
N PRO A 501 26.46 26.07 16.83
CA PRO A 501 26.44 26.34 15.40
C PRO A 501 27.51 25.58 14.59
#